data_AF-A0A6P7P5S5-F1
#
_entry.id   AF-A0A6P7P5S5-F1
#
_cell.length_a   1.000
_cell.length_b   1.000
_cell.length_c   1.000
_cell.angle_alpha   90.00
_cell.angle_beta   90.00
_cell.angle_gamma   90.00
#
_symmetry.space_group_name_H-M   'P 1'
#
loop_
_entity.id
_entity.type
_entity.pdbx_description
1 polymer ?
#
loop_
_entity_poly.entity_id
_entity_poly.type
_entity_poly.pdbx_seq_one_letter_code
_entity_poly.pdbx_strand_id
1 'polypeptide(L)'
;MGDESLRRQVEGVERSVVFLRQEHLTLLHGLHLEILSLQKRCSELTSELKVKPPGRSQIELQEEEKLLEAHCQDMETHLAAQECTLAELRKELSHKGPLVGALRATLKEKERHFLEELKRRSHCSTILNTELQKQTEAAAYLSFQLHAAKQKLHQQRLQHRQGLPGRAGAQGAPCGAGPGPDGACAASPAVKPKRRSARASLRVERARECVPVERVTGPAEPTAMPDPALFLHPRRHRAQARHPVTQRQPPPGLDRGEVEGGGGEGPVKTREEAARLLSSAAAAPPAAETKAD
;
A
#
# COMPACT_ATOMS: atom_id res chain seq x y z
N MET A 1 7.77 -106.12 76.98
CA MET A 1 7.39 -104.73 76.62
C MET A 1 8.01 -104.23 75.30
N GLY A 2 8.83 -105.01 74.57
CA GLY A 2 9.50 -104.55 73.33
C GLY A 2 8.66 -104.64 72.04
N ASP A 3 7.78 -105.64 71.92
CA ASP A 3 7.01 -105.88 70.68
C ASP A 3 5.99 -104.78 70.36
N GLU A 4 5.33 -104.21 71.37
CA GLU A 4 4.40 -103.09 71.20
C GLU A 4 5.10 -101.82 70.70
N SER A 5 6.39 -101.65 71.01
CA SER A 5 7.19 -100.51 70.54
C SER A 5 7.62 -100.68 69.08
N LEU A 6 8.05 -101.88 68.70
CA LEU A 6 8.41 -102.21 67.32
C LEU A 6 7.20 -102.11 66.38
N ARG A 7 6.05 -102.61 66.81
CA ARG A 7 4.80 -102.50 66.04
C ARG A 7 4.39 -101.05 65.80
N ARG A 8 4.44 -100.19 66.83
CA ARG A 8 4.18 -98.75 66.68
C ARG A 8 5.17 -98.07 65.74
N GLN A 9 6.43 -98.51 65.73
CA GLN A 9 7.47 -97.98 64.84
C GLN A 9 7.24 -98.41 63.38
N VAL A 10 6.86 -99.67 63.14
CA VAL A 10 6.48 -100.17 61.81
C VAL A 10 5.24 -99.44 61.29
N GLU A 11 4.20 -99.30 62.11
CA GLU A 11 2.99 -98.54 61.73
C GLU A 11 3.30 -97.04 61.49
N GLY A 12 4.28 -96.46 62.20
CA GLY A 12 4.75 -95.10 61.97
C GLY A 12 5.46 -94.95 60.61
N VAL A 13 6.33 -95.89 60.27
CA VAL A 13 7.01 -95.93 58.97
C VAL A 13 6.00 -96.16 57.85
N GLU A 14 5.04 -97.08 57.99
CA GLU A 14 3.99 -97.33 57.00
C GLU A 14 3.16 -96.07 56.72
N ARG A 15 2.71 -95.35 57.76
CA ARG A 15 2.02 -94.06 57.61
C ARG A 15 2.89 -93.02 56.90
N SER A 16 4.19 -92.96 57.22
CA SER A 16 5.14 -92.05 56.56
C SER A 16 5.35 -92.39 55.08
N VAL A 17 5.37 -93.68 54.71
CA VAL A 17 5.51 -94.12 53.32
C VAL A 17 4.25 -93.79 52.52
N VAL A 18 3.07 -94.01 53.09
CA VAL A 18 1.81 -93.60 52.45
C VAL A 18 1.75 -92.09 52.27
N PHE A 19 2.19 -91.32 53.28
CA PHE A 19 2.30 -89.86 53.19
C PHE A 19 3.27 -89.43 52.09
N LEU A 20 4.50 -89.96 52.05
CA LEU A 20 5.47 -89.68 50.99
C LEU A 20 4.93 -90.03 49.60
N ARG A 21 4.22 -91.16 49.47
CA ARG A 21 3.60 -91.57 48.19
C ARG A 21 2.51 -90.58 47.77
N GLN A 22 1.69 -90.11 48.71
CA GLN A 22 0.68 -89.10 48.45
C GLN A 22 1.30 -87.76 48.06
N GLU A 23 2.36 -87.32 48.73
CA GLU A 23 3.11 -86.11 48.39
C GLU A 23 3.75 -86.23 47.00
N HIS A 24 4.38 -87.37 46.69
CA HIS A 24 4.97 -87.61 45.37
C HIS A 24 3.95 -87.55 44.25
N LEU A 25 2.77 -88.16 44.44
CA LEU A 25 1.67 -88.10 43.47
C LEU A 25 1.16 -86.67 43.28
N THR A 26 1.04 -85.91 44.37
CA THR A 26 0.60 -84.51 44.33
C THR A 26 1.62 -83.64 43.58
N LEU A 27 2.91 -83.83 43.83
CA LEU A 27 3.99 -83.13 43.13
C LEU A 27 4.00 -83.49 41.64
N LEU A 28 3.94 -84.77 41.29
CA LEU A 28 3.90 -85.23 39.89
C LEU A 28 2.71 -84.65 39.14
N HIS A 29 1.53 -84.63 39.77
CA HIS A 29 0.33 -84.02 39.18
C HIS A 29 0.51 -82.51 38.97
N GLY A 30 1.06 -81.79 39.96
CA GLY A 30 1.36 -80.36 39.86
C GLY A 30 2.32 -80.04 38.73
N LEU A 31 3.42 -80.79 38.62
CA LEU A 31 4.40 -80.64 37.54
C LEU A 31 3.78 -80.91 36.16
N HIS A 32 2.90 -81.91 36.06
CA HIS A 32 2.22 -82.20 34.80
C HIS A 32 1.34 -81.03 34.34
N LEU A 33 0.59 -80.40 35.25
CA LEU A 33 -0.20 -79.21 34.93
C LEU A 33 0.68 -78.01 34.54
N GLU A 34 1.82 -77.84 35.20
CA GLU A 34 2.77 -76.77 34.88
C GLU A 34 3.37 -76.96 33.48
N ILE A 35 3.76 -78.20 33.12
CA ILE A 35 4.24 -78.54 31.78
C ILE A 35 3.16 -78.22 30.74
N LEU A 36 1.91 -78.61 30.97
CA LEU A 36 0.81 -78.32 30.05
C LEU A 36 0.57 -76.81 29.91
N SER A 37 0.64 -76.05 31.02
CA SER A 37 0.52 -74.59 31.02
C SER A 37 1.64 -73.92 30.22
N LEU A 38 2.89 -74.36 30.41
CA LEU A 38 4.05 -73.90 29.65
C LEU A 38 3.91 -74.24 28.17
N GLN A 39 3.51 -75.47 27.83
CA GLN A 39 3.28 -75.88 26.45
C GLN A 39 2.21 -74.99 25.79
N LYS A 40 1.12 -74.69 26.50
CA LYS A 40 0.09 -73.76 26.03
C LYS A 40 0.67 -72.36 25.78
N ARG A 41 1.39 -71.79 26.76
CA ARG A 41 2.04 -70.47 26.65
C ARG A 41 3.04 -70.41 25.47
N CYS A 42 3.85 -71.46 25.30
CA CYS A 42 4.78 -71.57 24.19
C CYS A 42 4.05 -71.64 22.85
N SER A 43 2.95 -72.39 22.76
CA SER A 43 2.13 -72.46 21.55
C SER A 43 1.46 -71.11 21.22
N GLU A 44 0.95 -70.40 22.24
CA GLU A 44 0.36 -69.07 22.11
C GLU A 44 1.40 -68.07 21.60
N LEU A 45 2.57 -67.97 22.25
CA LEU A 45 3.67 -67.10 21.82
C LEU A 45 4.15 -67.44 20.40
N THR A 46 4.23 -68.73 20.05
CA THR A 46 4.59 -69.16 18.70
C THR A 46 3.54 -68.73 17.68
N SER A 47 2.25 -68.79 18.03
CA SER A 47 1.16 -68.32 17.17
C SER A 47 1.16 -66.79 17.04
N GLU A 48 1.35 -66.05 18.13
CA GLU A 48 1.46 -64.59 18.12
C GLU A 48 2.63 -64.11 17.26
N LEU A 49 3.76 -64.81 17.30
CA LEU A 49 4.94 -64.46 16.51
C LEU A 49 4.75 -64.76 15.02
N LYS A 50 3.94 -65.77 14.67
CA LYS A 50 3.53 -66.06 13.29
C LYS A 50 2.46 -65.09 12.75
N VAL A 51 1.58 -64.61 13.63
CA VAL A 51 0.48 -63.69 13.28
C VAL A 51 0.94 -62.24 13.28
N LYS A 52 1.95 -61.88 14.08
CA LYS A 52 2.62 -60.59 13.97
C LYS A 52 3.19 -60.50 12.55
N PRO A 53 2.71 -59.55 11.71
CA PRO A 53 3.39 -59.30 10.46
C PRO A 53 4.84 -58.95 10.79
N PRO A 54 5.82 -59.33 9.95
CA PRO A 54 7.13 -58.72 10.07
C PRO A 54 6.88 -57.20 10.11
N GLY A 55 7.45 -56.50 11.09
CA GLY A 55 7.44 -55.03 11.05
C GLY A 55 7.92 -54.56 9.67
N ARG A 56 7.62 -53.31 9.30
CA ARG A 56 8.04 -52.70 8.04
C ARG A 56 9.41 -53.22 7.64
N SER A 57 9.50 -53.80 6.44
CA SER A 57 10.74 -54.45 6.03
C SER A 57 11.90 -53.46 6.13
N GLN A 58 13.12 -53.94 6.39
CA GLN A 58 14.27 -53.04 6.51
C GLN A 58 14.46 -52.17 5.25
N ILE A 59 13.99 -52.65 4.09
CA ILE A 59 13.98 -51.94 2.83
C ILE A 59 12.93 -50.82 2.84
N GLU A 60 11.69 -51.08 3.27
CA GLU A 60 10.65 -50.06 3.41
C GLU A 60 11.06 -48.93 4.36
N LEU A 61 11.72 -49.28 5.47
CA LEU A 61 12.22 -48.28 6.42
C LEU A 61 13.32 -47.40 5.80
N GLN A 62 14.22 -47.99 5.01
CA GLN A 62 15.25 -47.22 4.30
C GLN A 62 14.66 -46.33 3.21
N GLU A 63 13.60 -46.77 2.53
CA GLU A 63 12.91 -45.96 1.53
C GLU A 63 12.17 -44.77 2.18
N GLU A 64 11.50 -45.02 3.30
CA GLU A 64 10.84 -43.99 4.09
C GLU A 64 11.85 -42.98 4.65
N GLU A 65 12.98 -43.43 5.19
CA GLU A 65 14.08 -42.58 5.65
C GLU A 65 14.61 -41.69 4.53
N LYS A 66 14.90 -42.25 3.35
CA LYS A 66 15.34 -41.48 2.17
C LYS A 66 14.31 -40.45 1.73
N LEU A 67 13.02 -40.79 1.79
CA LEU A 67 11.94 -39.87 1.40
C LEU A 67 11.82 -38.72 2.40
N LEU A 68 11.94 -39.01 3.71
CA LEU A 68 11.98 -37.98 4.75
C LEU A 68 13.22 -37.10 4.60
N GLU A 69 14.39 -37.68 4.35
CA GLU A 69 15.62 -36.91 4.10
C GLU A 69 15.46 -35.98 2.90
N ALA A 70 14.93 -36.48 1.78
CA ALA A 70 14.67 -35.66 0.60
C ALA A 70 13.68 -34.52 0.88
N HIS A 71 12.63 -34.80 1.66
CA HIS A 71 11.66 -33.78 2.07
C HIS A 71 12.29 -32.74 3.02
N CYS A 72 13.12 -33.16 3.97
CA CYS A 72 13.86 -32.26 4.86
C CYS A 72 14.81 -31.37 4.05
N GLN A 73 15.55 -31.94 3.10
CA GLN A 73 16.44 -31.18 2.22
C GLN A 73 15.66 -30.15 1.38
N ASP A 74 14.51 -30.53 0.81
CA ASP A 74 13.67 -29.59 0.06
C ASP A 74 13.21 -28.41 0.95
N MET A 75 12.75 -28.71 2.16
CA MET A 75 12.35 -27.68 3.14
C MET A 75 13.53 -26.78 3.55
N GLU A 76 14.72 -27.33 3.76
CA GLU A 76 15.92 -26.57 4.07
C GLU A 76 16.33 -25.64 2.90
N THR A 77 16.29 -26.13 1.67
CA THR A 77 16.59 -25.29 0.50
C THR A 77 15.58 -24.16 0.33
N HIS A 78 14.30 -24.44 0.56
CA HIS A 78 13.25 -23.44 0.51
C HIS A 78 13.42 -22.38 1.62
N LEU A 79 13.75 -22.81 2.85
CA LEU A 79 14.07 -21.88 3.95
C LEU A 79 15.29 -21.03 3.63
N ALA A 80 16.37 -21.62 3.11
CA ALA A 80 17.57 -20.88 2.72
C ALA A 80 17.28 -19.83 1.62
N ALA A 81 16.44 -20.18 0.64
CA ALA A 81 16.01 -19.23 -0.39
C ALA A 81 15.20 -18.07 0.23
N GLN A 82 14.28 -18.37 1.14
CA GLN A 82 13.52 -17.33 1.87
C GLN A 82 14.44 -16.43 2.70
N GLU A 83 15.41 -17.00 3.42
CA GLU A 83 16.38 -16.23 4.19
C GLU A 83 17.23 -15.29 3.31
N CYS A 84 17.64 -15.76 2.12
CA CYS A 84 18.31 -14.93 1.12
C CYS A 84 17.44 -13.74 0.70
N THR A 85 16.18 -13.98 0.33
CA THR A 85 15.26 -12.90 -0.07
C THR A 85 14.99 -11.91 1.06
N LEU A 86 14.82 -12.40 2.30
CA LEU A 86 14.65 -11.52 3.47
C LEU A 86 15.91 -10.69 3.74
N ALA A 87 17.10 -11.25 3.55
CA ALA A 87 18.35 -10.51 3.69
C ALA A 87 18.49 -9.40 2.63
N GLU A 88 18.08 -9.65 1.39
CA GLU A 88 18.03 -8.64 0.33
C GLU A 88 17.04 -7.52 0.66
N LEU A 89 15.82 -7.87 1.07
CA LEU A 89 14.81 -6.88 1.47
C LEU A 89 15.29 -6.02 2.66
N ARG A 90 15.99 -6.61 3.63
CA ARG A 90 16.60 -5.86 4.74
C ARG A 90 17.67 -4.89 4.26
N LYS A 91 18.51 -5.28 3.30
CA LYS A 91 19.53 -4.40 2.68
C LYS A 91 18.87 -3.26 1.89
N GLU A 92 17.80 -3.54 1.16
CA GLU A 92 17.07 -2.48 0.46
C GLU A 92 16.44 -1.50 1.43
N LEU A 93 15.81 -1.99 2.49
CA LEU A 93 15.18 -1.14 3.49
C LEU A 93 16.21 -0.28 4.23
N SER A 94 17.37 -0.85 4.55
CA SER A 94 18.46 -0.12 5.19
C SER A 94 19.06 0.98 4.30
N HIS A 95 19.04 0.80 2.98
CA HIS A 95 19.47 1.84 2.03
C HIS A 95 18.39 2.92 1.78
N LYS A 96 17.11 2.50 1.65
CA LYS A 96 15.98 3.40 1.36
C LYS A 96 15.71 4.38 2.50
N GLY A 97 15.89 3.98 3.76
CA GLY A 97 15.69 4.85 4.93
C GLY A 97 16.55 6.13 4.91
N PRO A 98 17.89 6.01 4.83
CA PRO A 98 18.80 7.15 4.68
C PRO A 98 18.53 8.01 3.44
N LEU A 99 18.21 7.40 2.30
CA LEU A 99 17.87 8.12 1.07
C LEU A 99 16.63 9.01 1.27
N VAL A 100 15.56 8.46 1.86
CA VAL A 100 14.37 9.24 2.21
C VAL A 100 14.71 10.34 3.23
N GLY A 101 15.57 10.06 4.20
CA GLY A 101 16.08 11.05 5.15
C GLY A 101 16.79 12.21 4.47
N ALA A 102 17.70 11.93 3.53
CA ALA A 102 18.43 12.92 2.75
C ALA A 102 17.48 13.77 1.89
N LEU A 103 16.54 13.15 1.18
CA LEU A 103 15.54 13.87 0.38
C LEU A 103 14.63 14.77 1.24
N ARG A 104 14.24 14.32 2.44
CA ARG A 104 13.49 15.16 3.37
C ARG A 104 14.32 16.34 3.86
N ALA A 105 15.60 16.14 4.14
CA ALA A 105 16.50 17.20 4.57
C ALA A 105 16.73 18.24 3.45
N THR A 106 16.94 17.80 2.21
CA THR A 106 17.12 18.72 1.06
C THR A 106 15.86 19.53 0.80
N LEU A 107 14.67 18.91 0.87
CA LEU A 107 13.40 19.63 0.70
C LEU A 107 13.23 20.71 1.78
N LYS A 108 13.50 20.38 3.05
CA LYS A 108 13.47 21.35 4.16
C LYS A 108 14.47 22.49 3.95
N GLU A 109 15.64 22.21 3.42
CA GLU A 109 16.64 23.24 3.16
C GLU A 109 16.21 24.17 2.02
N LYS A 110 15.66 23.62 0.95
CA LYS A 110 15.07 24.42 -0.14
C LYS A 110 13.91 25.28 0.35
N GLU A 111 13.03 24.75 1.20
CA GLU A 111 11.95 25.51 1.83
C GLU A 111 12.49 26.71 2.63
N ARG A 112 13.51 26.49 3.47
CA ARG A 112 14.17 27.58 4.22
C ARG A 112 14.73 28.64 3.28
N HIS A 113 15.46 28.23 2.24
CA HIS A 113 16.00 29.16 1.25
C HIS A 113 14.90 29.97 0.54
N PHE A 114 13.79 29.34 0.15
CA PHE A 114 12.68 30.07 -0.48
C PHE A 114 12.03 31.07 0.46
N LEU A 115 11.89 30.75 1.75
CA LEU A 115 11.35 31.67 2.75
C LEU A 115 12.30 32.85 3.00
N GLU A 116 13.61 32.60 3.05
CA GLU A 116 14.61 33.66 3.18
C GLU A 116 14.61 34.60 1.98
N GLU A 117 14.55 34.05 0.77
CA GLU A 117 14.47 34.81 -0.47
C GLU A 117 13.19 35.63 -0.53
N LEU A 118 12.05 35.04 -0.13
CA LEU A 118 10.78 35.74 -0.05
C LEU A 118 10.84 36.91 0.95
N LYS A 119 11.43 36.69 2.13
CA LYS A 119 11.64 37.76 3.14
C LYS A 119 12.52 38.88 2.58
N ARG A 120 13.65 38.54 1.93
CA ARG A 120 14.57 39.52 1.32
C ARG A 120 13.84 40.36 0.27
N ARG A 121 13.12 39.72 -0.66
CA ARG A 121 12.37 40.43 -1.71
C ARG A 121 11.25 41.30 -1.15
N SER A 122 10.52 40.79 -0.16
CA SER A 122 9.49 41.58 0.53
C SER A 122 10.10 42.83 1.17
N HIS A 123 11.24 42.70 1.84
CA HIS A 123 11.92 43.83 2.45
C HIS A 123 12.38 44.86 1.41
N CYS A 124 13.00 44.40 0.31
CA CYS A 124 13.38 45.26 -0.82
C CYS A 124 12.16 45.99 -1.41
N SER A 125 11.04 45.28 -1.60
CA SER A 125 9.79 45.87 -2.09
C SER A 125 9.28 46.97 -1.15
N THR A 126 9.36 46.75 0.17
CA THR A 126 8.97 47.78 1.16
C THR A 126 9.85 49.01 1.05
N ILE A 127 11.18 48.84 0.96
CA ILE A 127 12.11 49.97 0.80
C ILE A 127 11.79 50.78 -0.45
N LEU A 128 11.65 50.11 -1.61
CA LEU A 128 11.34 50.79 -2.87
C LEU A 128 9.98 51.49 -2.83
N ASN A 129 8.98 50.90 -2.19
CA ASN A 129 7.66 51.52 -2.03
C ASN A 129 7.75 52.79 -1.16
N THR A 130 8.50 52.74 -0.05
CA THR A 130 8.71 53.93 0.78
C THR A 130 9.47 55.03 0.02
N GLU A 131 10.44 54.67 -0.82
CA GLU A 131 11.16 55.65 -1.63
C GLU A 131 10.28 56.27 -2.72
N LEU A 132 9.47 55.45 -3.39
CA LEU A 132 8.48 55.92 -4.35
C LEU A 132 7.46 56.87 -3.69
N GLN A 133 7.02 56.55 -2.48
CA GLN A 133 6.10 57.39 -1.71
C GLN A 133 6.72 58.76 -1.39
N LYS A 134 7.99 58.80 -0.92
CA LYS A 134 8.71 60.06 -0.71
C LYS A 134 8.82 60.90 -1.98
N GLN A 135 9.13 60.25 -3.11
CA GLN A 135 9.19 60.95 -4.40
C GLN A 135 7.83 61.49 -4.82
N THR A 136 6.75 60.74 -4.57
CA THR A 136 5.37 61.16 -4.86
C THR A 136 4.97 62.36 -4.00
N GLU A 137 5.30 62.36 -2.72
CA GLU A 137 5.08 63.48 -1.80
C GLU A 137 5.86 64.73 -2.22
N ALA A 138 7.13 64.58 -2.59
CA ALA A 138 7.95 65.68 -3.10
C ALA A 138 7.36 66.26 -4.40
N ALA A 139 6.93 65.40 -5.33
CA ALA A 139 6.29 65.82 -6.58
C ALA A 139 4.96 66.57 -6.32
N ALA A 140 4.15 66.10 -5.37
CA ALA A 140 2.91 66.76 -4.96
C ALA A 140 3.19 68.14 -4.33
N TYR A 141 4.21 68.24 -3.47
CA TYR A 141 4.63 69.49 -2.84
C TYR A 141 5.08 70.53 -3.88
N LEU A 142 5.94 70.16 -4.83
CA LEU A 142 6.37 71.05 -5.92
C LEU A 142 5.20 71.45 -6.82
N SER A 143 4.29 70.53 -7.10
CA SER A 143 3.06 70.83 -7.86
C SER A 143 2.20 71.85 -7.13
N PHE A 144 2.01 71.71 -5.81
CA PHE A 144 1.31 72.68 -4.98
C PHE A 144 1.99 74.05 -5.01
N GLN A 145 3.31 74.10 -4.88
CA GLN A 145 4.07 75.36 -4.99
C GLN A 145 3.89 76.02 -6.36
N LEU A 146 3.96 75.26 -7.45
CA LEU A 146 3.74 75.77 -8.80
C LEU A 146 2.33 76.30 -8.98
N HIS A 147 1.30 75.60 -8.49
CA HIS A 147 -0.07 76.08 -8.53
C HIS A 147 -0.26 77.35 -7.69
N ALA A 148 0.30 77.42 -6.49
CA ALA A 148 0.27 78.60 -5.64
C ALA A 148 0.96 79.80 -6.31
N ALA A 149 2.13 79.59 -6.93
CA ALA A 149 2.83 80.62 -7.68
C ALA A 149 2.02 81.10 -8.90
N LYS A 150 1.44 80.18 -9.68
CA LYS A 150 0.53 80.49 -10.79
C LYS A 150 -0.69 81.30 -10.35
N GLN A 151 -1.29 80.94 -9.21
CA GLN A 151 -2.44 81.66 -8.64
C GLN A 151 -2.05 83.08 -8.23
N LYS A 152 -0.92 83.26 -7.52
CA LYS A 152 -0.41 84.59 -7.14
C LYS A 152 -0.16 85.47 -8.37
N LEU A 153 0.47 84.94 -9.42
CA LEU A 153 0.71 85.66 -10.67
C LEU A 153 -0.60 86.01 -11.39
N HIS A 154 -1.56 85.10 -11.42
CA HIS A 154 -2.88 85.36 -11.99
C HIS A 154 -3.63 86.47 -11.23
N GLN A 155 -3.57 86.45 -9.89
CA GLN A 155 -4.17 87.48 -9.04
C GLN A 155 -3.52 88.85 -9.28
N GLN A 156 -2.19 88.93 -9.40
CA GLN A 156 -1.49 90.16 -9.77
C GLN A 156 -1.93 90.69 -11.14
N ARG A 157 -2.06 89.82 -12.15
CA ARG A 157 -2.56 90.20 -13.48
C ARG A 157 -3.99 90.75 -13.45
N LEU A 158 -4.87 90.16 -12.63
CA LEU A 158 -6.23 90.67 -12.45
C LEU A 158 -6.25 92.03 -11.75
N GLN A 159 -5.41 92.24 -10.73
CA GLN A 159 -5.27 93.54 -10.05
C GLN A 159 -4.74 94.62 -10.99
N HIS A 160 -3.72 94.33 -11.81
CA HIS A 160 -3.23 95.25 -12.84
C HIS A 160 -4.33 95.61 -13.85
N ARG A 161 -5.20 94.66 -14.20
CA ARG A 161 -6.33 94.91 -15.09
C ARG A 161 -7.44 95.76 -14.45
N GLN A 162 -7.57 95.75 -13.12
CA GLN A 162 -8.54 96.57 -12.37
C GLN A 162 -7.99 97.97 -12.02
N GLY A 163 -6.67 98.19 -12.05
CA GLY A 163 -6.01 99.48 -11.82
C GLY A 163 -5.95 100.41 -13.05
N LEU A 164 -6.32 99.95 -14.25
CA LEU A 164 -6.65 100.83 -15.37
C LEU A 164 -8.17 101.08 -15.38
N PRO A 165 -8.65 102.33 -15.20
CA PRO A 165 -10.06 102.61 -15.44
C PRO A 165 -10.33 102.37 -16.92
N GLY A 166 -11.44 101.71 -17.21
CA GLY A 166 -11.84 101.43 -18.57
C GLY A 166 -11.85 102.70 -19.42
N ARG A 167 -11.07 102.69 -20.50
CA ARG A 167 -11.40 103.51 -21.67
C ARG A 167 -12.21 102.64 -22.61
N ALA A 168 -13.52 102.78 -22.50
CA ALA A 168 -14.44 102.52 -23.60
C ALA A 168 -13.98 103.28 -24.84
N GLY A 169 -14.06 102.62 -25.99
CA GLY A 169 -13.67 103.17 -27.28
C GLY A 169 -14.10 102.23 -28.39
N ALA A 170 -15.41 102.20 -28.62
CA ALA A 170 -16.00 101.63 -29.81
C ALA A 170 -15.53 102.38 -31.08
N GLN A 171 -15.60 101.66 -32.21
CA GLN A 171 -15.72 102.13 -33.61
C GLN A 171 -14.45 102.13 -34.48
N GLY A 172 -14.62 101.52 -35.68
CA GLY A 172 -13.75 101.63 -36.86
C GLY A 172 -13.22 100.28 -37.37
N ALA A 173 -14.04 99.41 -37.96
CA ALA A 173 -14.41 99.34 -39.39
C ALA A 173 -13.57 98.28 -40.17
N PRO A 174 -14.11 97.67 -41.26
CA PRO A 174 -13.73 96.33 -41.71
C PRO A 174 -12.82 96.31 -42.96
N CYS A 175 -12.51 95.08 -43.40
CA CYS A 175 -12.02 94.64 -44.71
C CYS A 175 -10.50 94.52 -44.90
N GLY A 176 -10.08 93.26 -45.09
CA GLY A 176 -8.76 92.87 -45.59
C GLY A 176 -8.74 91.35 -45.79
N ALA A 177 -9.22 90.90 -46.93
CA ALA A 177 -9.20 89.50 -47.35
C ALA A 177 -7.78 89.07 -47.76
N GLY A 178 -7.36 87.86 -47.37
CA GLY A 178 -6.17 87.17 -47.87
C GLY A 178 -5.63 86.10 -46.90
N PRO A 179 -5.06 84.97 -47.37
CA PRO A 179 -5.54 83.64 -46.98
C PRO A 179 -4.56 82.74 -46.19
N GLY A 180 -5.12 81.94 -45.26
CA GLY A 180 -4.67 80.59 -44.80
C GLY A 180 -3.42 80.47 -43.89
N PRO A 181 -3.14 79.30 -43.29
CA PRO A 181 -3.94 78.06 -43.17
C PRO A 181 -4.07 77.48 -41.74
N ASP A 182 -5.01 76.54 -41.59
CA ASP A 182 -5.02 75.35 -40.72
C ASP A 182 -4.62 75.42 -39.24
N GLY A 183 -5.61 75.16 -38.38
CA GLY A 183 -5.43 74.86 -36.97
C GLY A 183 -6.71 74.43 -36.26
N ALA A 184 -7.55 73.62 -36.92
CA ALA A 184 -8.68 72.97 -36.29
C ALA A 184 -8.18 71.87 -35.33
N CYS A 185 -8.40 72.04 -34.03
CA CYS A 185 -8.41 70.95 -33.04
C CYS A 185 -9.43 71.34 -31.96
N ALA A 186 -10.69 70.94 -32.12
CA ALA A 186 -11.25 69.61 -31.86
C ALA A 186 -12.01 69.64 -30.54
N ALA A 187 -13.33 69.59 -30.70
CA ALA A 187 -14.33 69.54 -29.66
C ALA A 187 -14.07 68.42 -28.66
N SER A 188 -14.32 68.72 -27.39
CA SER A 188 -14.42 67.73 -26.31
C SER A 188 -15.56 66.75 -26.59
N PRO A 189 -15.33 65.42 -26.59
CA PRO A 189 -16.44 64.49 -26.48
C PRO A 189 -16.70 64.22 -24.99
N ALA A 190 -17.78 64.82 -24.49
CA ALA A 190 -18.39 64.43 -23.23
C ALA A 190 -19.00 63.02 -23.37
N VAL A 191 -18.23 61.98 -23.03
CA VAL A 191 -18.73 60.61 -23.00
C VAL A 191 -19.27 60.31 -21.60
N LYS A 192 -20.60 60.29 -21.49
CA LYS A 192 -21.34 59.80 -20.32
C LYS A 192 -20.98 58.34 -20.05
N PRO A 193 -20.75 57.89 -18.80
CA PRO A 193 -20.52 56.48 -18.53
C PRO A 193 -21.86 55.72 -18.58
N LYS A 194 -22.03 54.90 -19.62
CA LYS A 194 -23.09 53.89 -19.68
C LYS A 194 -22.71 52.76 -18.72
N ARG A 195 -23.51 52.60 -17.65
CA ARG A 195 -23.48 51.45 -16.74
C ARG A 195 -23.49 50.16 -17.56
N ARG A 196 -22.37 49.44 -17.60
CA ARG A 196 -22.33 48.01 -17.96
C ARG A 196 -21.43 47.30 -16.96
N SER A 197 -22.08 46.81 -15.90
CA SER A 197 -21.57 45.80 -14.99
C SER A 197 -21.32 44.52 -15.77
N ALA A 198 -20.05 44.12 -15.96
CA ALA A 198 -19.61 42.76 -16.32
C ALA A 198 -18.08 42.64 -16.54
N ARG A 199 -17.22 43.36 -15.77
CA ARG A 199 -15.76 43.19 -15.94
C ARG A 199 -14.89 43.39 -14.70
N ALA A 200 -15.45 43.15 -13.52
CA ALA A 200 -14.67 43.17 -12.27
C ALA A 200 -13.96 41.83 -11.97
N SER A 201 -14.38 40.72 -12.60
CA SER A 201 -13.80 39.38 -12.37
C SER A 201 -12.46 39.14 -13.07
N LEU A 202 -12.17 39.82 -14.19
CA LEU A 202 -10.95 39.58 -14.98
C LEU A 202 -9.68 40.29 -14.45
N ARG A 203 -9.82 41.29 -13.56
CA ARG A 203 -8.66 41.99 -12.98
C ARG A 203 -8.09 41.32 -11.74
N VAL A 204 -8.83 40.40 -11.12
CA VAL A 204 -8.37 39.67 -9.92
C VAL A 204 -7.47 38.48 -10.29
N GLU A 205 -7.60 37.90 -11.49
CA GLU A 205 -6.75 36.79 -11.93
C GLU A 205 -5.33 37.22 -12.31
N ARG A 206 -5.14 38.34 -13.00
CA ARG A 206 -3.79 38.80 -13.43
C ARG A 206 -2.87 39.23 -12.28
N ALA A 207 -3.40 39.44 -11.08
CA ALA A 207 -2.58 39.77 -9.91
C ALA A 207 -2.06 38.53 -9.16
N ARG A 208 -2.53 37.33 -9.53
CA ARG A 208 -2.16 36.04 -8.90
C ARG A 208 -1.32 35.14 -9.81
N GLU A 209 -0.78 35.68 -10.89
CA GLU A 209 -0.02 34.93 -11.89
C GLU A 209 1.49 34.85 -11.57
N CYS A 210 1.96 35.53 -10.52
CA CYS A 210 3.37 35.56 -10.12
C CYS A 210 3.77 34.50 -9.09
N VAL A 211 2.91 33.52 -8.80
CA VAL A 211 3.27 32.34 -8.00
C VAL A 211 3.09 31.12 -8.90
N PRO A 212 4.15 30.33 -9.18
CA PRO A 212 3.98 29.05 -9.83
C PRO A 212 2.97 28.24 -9.01
N VAL A 213 1.77 28.01 -9.56
CA VAL A 213 0.82 27.05 -9.00
C VAL A 213 1.35 25.67 -9.37
N GLU A 214 2.37 25.24 -8.65
CA GLU A 214 2.76 23.84 -8.64
C GLU A 214 1.56 23.10 -8.06
N ARG A 215 0.80 22.42 -8.94
CA ARG A 215 -0.30 21.56 -8.52
C ARG A 215 0.33 20.40 -7.78
N VAL A 216 0.51 20.54 -6.47
CA VAL A 216 0.86 19.44 -5.58
C VAL A 216 -0.34 18.49 -5.62
N THR A 217 -0.28 17.50 -6.51
CA THR A 217 -1.11 16.31 -6.40
C THR A 217 -0.66 15.64 -5.10
N GLY A 218 -1.40 15.91 -4.02
CA GLY A 218 -1.28 15.13 -2.80
C GLY A 218 -1.52 13.65 -3.10
N PRO A 219 -1.03 12.74 -2.25
CA PRO A 219 -1.31 11.32 -2.42
C PRO A 219 -2.82 11.10 -2.52
N ALA A 220 -3.22 10.26 -3.47
CA ALA A 220 -4.63 9.94 -3.72
C ALA A 220 -5.34 9.59 -2.41
N GLU A 221 -6.54 10.12 -2.24
CA GLU A 221 -7.38 9.89 -1.07
C GLU A 221 -7.54 8.37 -0.86
N PRO A 222 -7.20 7.83 0.33
CA PRO A 222 -7.23 6.40 0.55
C PRO A 222 -8.68 5.91 0.45
N THR A 223 -8.97 5.13 -0.59
CA THR A 223 -10.24 4.43 -0.71
C THR A 223 -10.48 3.62 0.56
N ALA A 224 -11.67 3.75 1.14
CA ALA A 224 -12.06 2.98 2.31
C ALA A 224 -11.82 1.48 2.05
N MET A 225 -11.08 0.84 2.95
CA MET A 225 -10.80 -0.59 2.86
C MET A 225 -12.12 -1.37 2.82
N PRO A 226 -12.25 -2.41 1.98
CA PRO A 226 -13.43 -3.27 1.98
C PRO A 226 -13.60 -3.89 3.37
N ASP A 227 -14.85 -3.96 3.84
CA ASP A 227 -15.19 -4.44 5.18
C ASP A 227 -14.62 -5.84 5.44
N PRO A 228 -13.68 -6.02 6.40
CA PRO A 228 -13.09 -7.31 6.70
C PRO A 228 -14.10 -8.31 7.28
N ALA A 229 -15.28 -7.85 7.72
CA ALA A 229 -16.33 -8.73 8.26
C ALA A 229 -16.90 -9.72 7.22
N LEU A 230 -16.72 -9.48 5.91
CA LEU A 230 -17.14 -10.41 4.86
C LEU A 230 -16.40 -11.76 4.92
N PHE A 231 -15.23 -11.81 5.54
CA PHE A 231 -14.44 -13.04 5.70
C PHE A 231 -14.66 -13.73 7.05
N LEU A 232 -15.40 -13.09 7.96
CA LEU A 232 -15.64 -13.57 9.32
C LEU A 232 -16.97 -14.28 9.50
N HIS A 233 -17.59 -14.75 8.42
CA HIS A 233 -18.74 -15.64 8.53
C HIS A 233 -18.27 -17.02 8.99
N PRO A 234 -18.70 -17.50 10.17
CA PRO A 234 -18.47 -18.89 10.55
C PRO A 234 -19.15 -19.74 9.50
N ARG A 235 -18.39 -20.60 8.79
CA ARG A 235 -18.93 -21.63 7.89
C ARG A 235 -19.74 -22.61 8.72
N ARG A 236 -20.97 -22.24 9.08
CA ARG A 236 -21.99 -23.19 9.51
C ARG A 236 -22.46 -23.89 8.26
N HIS A 237 -21.99 -25.12 8.08
CA HIS A 237 -22.61 -26.09 7.19
C HIS A 237 -24.09 -26.16 7.55
N ARG A 238 -24.94 -25.44 6.80
CA ARG A 238 -26.38 -25.62 6.89
C ARG A 238 -26.82 -26.39 5.66
N ALA A 239 -27.31 -27.58 5.95
CA ALA A 239 -28.03 -28.46 5.05
C ALA A 239 -29.02 -27.69 4.18
N GLN A 240 -29.15 -28.17 2.94
CA GLN A 240 -30.17 -27.78 1.97
C GLN A 240 -31.54 -27.60 2.65
N ALA A 241 -32.12 -26.41 2.50
CA ALA A 241 -33.55 -26.19 2.64
C ALA A 241 -34.01 -25.43 1.39
N ARG A 242 -34.91 -26.08 0.65
CA ARG A 242 -35.51 -25.61 -0.60
C ARG A 242 -36.39 -24.35 -0.36
N HIS A 243 -36.55 -23.58 -1.43
CA HIS A 243 -37.16 -22.24 -1.61
C HIS A 243 -38.63 -22.08 -1.09
N PRO A 244 -39.19 -20.85 -1.09
CA PRO A 244 -39.78 -20.33 -2.35
C PRO A 244 -39.42 -18.88 -2.69
N VAL A 245 -39.26 -18.66 -4.00
CA VAL A 245 -39.13 -17.37 -4.68
C VAL A 245 -40.54 -16.88 -5.05
N THR A 246 -40.88 -15.66 -4.66
CA THR A 246 -42.11 -14.98 -5.07
C THR A 246 -41.81 -13.95 -6.18
N GLN A 247 -42.06 -14.38 -7.42
CA GLN A 247 -42.86 -13.67 -8.44
C GLN A 247 -42.44 -12.27 -8.93
N ARG A 248 -41.89 -12.21 -10.16
CA ARG A 248 -42.28 -11.25 -11.23
C ARG A 248 -42.03 -11.89 -12.62
N GLN A 249 -43.12 -12.07 -13.40
CA GLN A 249 -43.25 -12.70 -14.75
C GLN A 249 -42.62 -11.87 -15.90
N PRO A 250 -42.59 -12.26 -17.23
CA PRO A 250 -43.38 -13.26 -18.04
C PRO A 250 -42.57 -13.99 -19.20
N PRO A 251 -43.14 -14.55 -20.30
CA PRO A 251 -44.08 -15.69 -20.51
C PRO A 251 -43.49 -16.80 -21.46
N PRO A 252 -44.24 -17.63 -22.24
CA PRO A 252 -44.26 -19.10 -22.16
C PRO A 252 -43.57 -19.85 -23.34
N GLY A 253 -43.16 -21.11 -23.15
CA GLY A 253 -42.65 -21.94 -24.25
C GLY A 253 -42.35 -23.39 -23.89
N LEU A 254 -43.34 -24.25 -24.16
CA LEU A 254 -43.30 -25.65 -24.62
C LEU A 254 -42.28 -26.67 -24.04
N ASP A 255 -42.89 -27.74 -23.52
CA ASP A 255 -42.51 -29.16 -23.63
C ASP A 255 -41.33 -29.75 -22.85
N ARG A 256 -41.70 -30.24 -21.65
CA ARG A 256 -41.73 -31.65 -21.25
C ARG A 256 -40.71 -32.60 -21.90
N GLY A 257 -39.82 -33.14 -21.07
CA GLY A 257 -39.02 -34.33 -21.37
C GLY A 257 -38.18 -34.76 -20.16
N GLU A 258 -38.78 -35.51 -19.25
CA GLU A 258 -38.06 -36.35 -18.28
C GLU A 258 -37.29 -37.45 -19.03
N VAL A 259 -36.12 -37.84 -18.51
CA VAL A 259 -35.83 -39.19 -17.99
C VAL A 259 -34.30 -39.35 -17.78
N GLU A 260 -33.98 -39.57 -16.52
CA GLU A 260 -32.95 -40.43 -15.92
C GLU A 260 -31.62 -40.74 -16.62
N GLY A 261 -30.56 -40.68 -15.80
CA GLY A 261 -29.92 -41.94 -15.40
C GLY A 261 -28.40 -42.06 -15.64
N GLY A 262 -27.68 -42.41 -14.57
CA GLY A 262 -26.32 -42.96 -14.60
C GLY A 262 -25.22 -41.89 -14.49
N GLY A 263 -24.39 -41.83 -13.45
CA GLY A 263 -23.70 -42.96 -12.80
C GLY A 263 -22.39 -43.20 -13.55
N GLY A 264 -21.25 -42.83 -12.96
CA GLY A 264 -19.95 -43.12 -13.57
C GLY A 264 -18.79 -42.37 -12.92
N GLU A 265 -17.89 -43.16 -12.36
CA GLU A 265 -16.64 -42.84 -11.70
C GLU A 265 -15.63 -42.05 -12.58
N GLY A 266 -14.57 -41.53 -11.94
CA GLY A 266 -13.45 -40.83 -12.59
C GLY A 266 -12.69 -41.67 -13.63
N PRO A 267 -11.59 -41.15 -14.24
CA PRO A 267 -10.35 -40.97 -13.47
C PRO A 267 -9.37 -39.87 -13.95
N VAL A 268 -8.32 -39.73 -13.12
CA VAL A 268 -7.02 -39.08 -13.26
C VAL A 268 -6.32 -39.22 -14.63
N LYS A 269 -5.62 -38.16 -15.07
CA LYS A 269 -4.41 -38.06 -15.94
C LYS A 269 -4.12 -36.55 -16.15
N THR A 270 -2.91 -35.98 -16.22
CA THR A 270 -1.50 -36.38 -16.13
C THR A 270 -0.69 -35.09 -16.00
N ARG A 271 0.44 -35.18 -15.30
CA ARG A 271 1.50 -34.18 -15.13
C ARG A 271 2.50 -34.32 -16.29
N GLU A 272 2.87 -33.22 -16.96
CA GLU A 272 4.19 -32.95 -17.57
C GLU A 272 4.08 -31.80 -18.59
N GLU A 273 4.66 -30.63 -18.31
CA GLU A 273 5.60 -29.97 -19.22
C GLU A 273 6.27 -28.78 -18.50
N ALA A 274 7.53 -28.97 -18.10
CA ALA A 274 8.44 -27.91 -17.70
C ALA A 274 9.64 -27.95 -18.64
N ALA A 275 10.29 -26.79 -18.78
CA ALA A 275 11.57 -26.57 -19.45
C ALA A 275 11.53 -26.35 -20.97
N ARG A 276 11.45 -25.08 -21.36
CA ARG A 276 12.28 -24.47 -22.41
C ARG A 276 12.31 -22.96 -22.17
N LEU A 277 13.45 -22.35 -22.52
CA LEU A 277 13.75 -20.90 -22.58
C LEU A 277 14.56 -20.32 -21.41
N LEU A 278 15.82 -20.75 -21.33
CA LEU A 278 16.96 -19.88 -20.98
C LEU A 278 17.99 -19.97 -22.11
N SER A 279 18.14 -18.91 -22.89
CA SER A 279 19.44 -18.44 -23.43
C SER A 279 19.30 -17.32 -24.46
N SER A 280 20.31 -16.44 -24.41
CA SER A 280 20.72 -15.41 -25.37
C SER A 280 20.12 -14.02 -25.14
N ALA A 281 20.86 -12.91 -25.13
CA ALA A 281 22.28 -12.60 -25.00
C ALA A 281 22.33 -11.07 -24.82
N ALA A 282 23.33 -10.56 -24.11
CA ALA A 282 23.55 -9.14 -23.89
C ALA A 282 23.79 -8.39 -25.22
N ALA A 283 23.09 -7.26 -25.40
CA ALA A 283 23.40 -6.28 -26.44
C ALA A 283 24.01 -5.04 -25.78
N ALA A 284 25.30 -4.81 -26.04
CA ALA A 284 26.01 -3.56 -25.75
C ALA A 284 25.95 -2.62 -26.97
N PRO A 285 25.98 -1.28 -26.80
CA PRO A 285 25.94 -0.34 -27.90
C PRO A 285 27.35 -0.08 -28.50
N PRO A 286 27.47 0.24 -29.80
CA PRO A 286 28.76 0.53 -30.41
C PRO A 286 29.22 1.97 -30.16
N ALA A 287 30.50 2.10 -29.81
CA ALA A 287 31.24 3.36 -29.83
C ALA A 287 31.62 3.72 -31.28
N ALA A 288 31.42 4.98 -31.66
CA ALA A 288 31.88 5.54 -32.92
C ALA A 288 33.20 6.29 -32.68
N GLU A 289 34.30 5.75 -33.22
CA GLU A 289 35.53 6.49 -33.51
C GLU A 289 35.65 6.58 -35.04
N THR A 290 35.75 7.81 -35.56
CA THR A 290 36.13 8.09 -36.95
C THR A 290 37.40 8.92 -36.92
N LYS A 291 38.46 8.41 -37.56
CA LYS A 291 39.70 9.11 -37.93
C LYS A 291 39.92 8.95 -39.44
N ALA A 292 40.51 10.00 -40.03
CA ALA A 292 40.98 10.26 -41.41
C ALA A 292 40.20 11.45 -42.00
N ASP A 293 40.79 12.56 -42.45
CA ASP A 293 42.17 12.90 -42.89
C ASP A 293 42.69 14.20 -42.24
#